data_AF-A0A9Q0PIJ9-F1
#
_entry.id   AF-A0A9Q0PIJ9-F1
#
_cell.length_a   1.000
_cell.length_b   1.000
_cell.length_c   1.000
_cell.angle_alpha   90.00
_cell.angle_beta   90.00
_cell.angle_gamma   90.00
#
_symmetry.space_group_name_H-M   'P 1'
#
loop_
_entity.id
_entity.type
_entity.pdbx_description
1 polymer ?
#
loop_
_entity_poly.entity_id
_entity_poly.type
_entity_poly.pdbx_seq_one_letter_code
_entity_poly.pdbx_strand_id
1 'polypeptide(L)'
;MYIENVTELAFDDIKPDDPDFSSIQGLAEAGFISSKLSNHDLLSSSVENQSPFYFAAESPLSRQDLVSWKMVLDKRQLPEADKKMLYMLSGFRDIDKINPDAWPALVADLSAGDQGIISLAFGCTRLFQPDKPVTKAQAAVALATGEASDTVREELARIEAEYVAENAVSAHNALVAQVEQDINASFEKELSMEREKINAVETMAEEVRCELERLRAEREKDGVALMKERIAIESEMEVLSKLRREVEEQLQSLLSNKVEISYEKERISNLQKEAESEKQEISRLQYDLEVERKALSMARAWAEDEAKRAREQAKALEEARYRWEKHGIKVVVDSSLDEESSTGVTWLTAGKQIPSVEGTVSRAENLADKLKLMADNVKGKSLNVIDKIIQKVQVSSICAMFVCLGWMQKF
;
A
#
# COMPACT_ATOMS: atom_id res chain seq x y z
N MET A 1 -55.50 60.21 -53.57
CA MET A 1 -54.59 59.04 -53.50
C MET A 1 -54.36 58.59 -54.93
N TYR A 2 -53.18 58.87 -55.49
CA TYR A 2 -52.96 58.80 -56.94
C TYR A 2 -53.03 57.36 -57.47
N ILE A 3 -53.84 57.16 -58.49
CA ILE A 3 -53.93 55.92 -59.27
C ILE A 3 -53.57 56.27 -60.71
N GLU A 4 -52.46 55.72 -61.19
CA GLU A 4 -51.94 55.96 -62.53
C GLU A 4 -52.99 55.62 -63.60
N ASN A 5 -53.23 56.55 -64.54
CA ASN A 5 -54.27 56.47 -65.58
C ASN A 5 -55.74 56.54 -65.10
N VAL A 6 -56.00 56.81 -63.82
CA VAL A 6 -57.37 57.02 -63.27
C VAL A 6 -57.50 58.41 -62.64
N THR A 7 -56.47 58.88 -61.95
CA THR A 7 -56.43 60.21 -61.35
C THR A 7 -56.03 61.27 -62.39
N GLU A 8 -56.87 62.30 -62.57
CA GLU A 8 -56.53 63.48 -63.36
C GLU A 8 -55.60 64.42 -62.57
N LEU A 9 -54.57 64.95 -63.23
CA LEU A 9 -53.62 65.87 -62.60
C LEU A 9 -54.25 67.24 -62.38
N ALA A 10 -54.22 67.72 -61.15
CA ALA A 10 -54.81 69.00 -60.76
C ALA A 10 -54.13 70.24 -61.41
N PHE A 11 -52.85 70.11 -61.79
CA PHE A 11 -51.98 71.17 -62.31
C PHE A 11 -51.05 70.65 -63.42
N ASP A 12 -50.63 71.51 -64.33
CA ASP A 12 -49.76 71.17 -65.48
C ASP A 12 -48.26 71.05 -65.14
N ASP A 13 -47.82 71.70 -64.07
CA ASP A 13 -46.42 71.81 -63.66
C ASP A 13 -46.00 70.81 -62.58
N ILE A 14 -46.95 70.16 -61.89
CA ILE A 14 -46.68 69.18 -60.83
C ILE A 14 -46.80 67.76 -61.39
N LYS A 15 -45.79 66.93 -61.12
CA LYS A 15 -45.69 65.54 -61.63
C LYS A 15 -45.84 64.52 -60.50
N PRO A 16 -46.25 63.27 -60.80
CA PRO A 16 -46.33 62.21 -59.80
C PRO A 16 -45.03 61.88 -59.04
N ASP A 17 -43.87 62.17 -59.66
CA ASP A 17 -42.55 61.95 -59.07
C ASP A 17 -42.10 63.06 -58.10
N ASP A 18 -42.87 64.15 -57.98
CA ASP A 18 -42.56 65.25 -57.06
C ASP A 18 -42.80 64.82 -55.60
N PRO A 19 -41.86 65.08 -54.66
CA PRO A 19 -41.99 64.64 -53.26
C PRO A 19 -43.24 65.21 -52.57
N ASP A 20 -43.68 66.41 -52.97
CA ASP A 20 -44.86 67.08 -52.40
C ASP A 20 -46.14 66.78 -53.20
N PHE A 21 -46.06 66.01 -54.31
CA PHE A 21 -47.18 65.68 -55.19
C PHE A 21 -48.41 65.17 -54.42
N SER A 22 -48.22 64.21 -53.51
CA SER A 22 -49.34 63.60 -52.77
C SER A 22 -50.09 64.62 -51.90
N SER A 23 -49.37 65.62 -51.37
CA SER A 23 -49.94 66.71 -50.58
C SER A 23 -50.67 67.71 -51.48
N ILE A 24 -50.03 68.17 -52.56
CA ILE A 24 -50.58 69.16 -53.50
C ILE A 24 -51.82 68.61 -54.22
N GLN A 25 -51.69 67.42 -54.82
CA GLN A 25 -52.79 66.73 -55.50
C GLN A 25 -53.92 66.39 -54.52
N GLY A 26 -53.60 65.95 -53.29
CA GLY A 26 -54.60 65.63 -52.27
C GLY A 26 -55.42 66.85 -51.83
N LEU A 27 -54.79 68.02 -51.66
CA LEU A 27 -55.49 69.28 -51.35
C LEU A 27 -56.38 69.74 -52.51
N ALA A 28 -55.94 69.54 -53.76
CA ALA A 28 -56.74 69.89 -54.94
C ALA A 28 -57.92 68.92 -55.16
N GLU A 29 -57.72 67.61 -54.97
CA GLU A 29 -58.77 66.58 -54.97
C GLU A 29 -59.83 66.84 -53.89
N ALA A 30 -59.43 67.38 -52.74
CA ALA A 30 -60.34 67.81 -51.67
C ALA A 30 -61.06 69.15 -51.96
N GLY A 31 -60.71 69.84 -53.05
CA GLY A 31 -61.25 71.17 -53.38
C GLY A 31 -60.76 72.31 -52.49
N PHE A 32 -59.67 72.10 -51.72
CA PHE A 32 -59.14 73.10 -50.79
C PHE A 32 -58.24 74.14 -51.46
N ILE A 33 -57.68 73.80 -52.63
CA ILE A 33 -56.93 74.72 -53.50
C ILE A 33 -57.53 74.70 -54.91
N SER A 34 -57.68 75.88 -55.52
CA SER A 34 -58.21 76.02 -56.87
C SER A 34 -57.34 75.25 -57.87
N SER A 35 -57.96 74.46 -58.73
CA SER A 35 -57.30 73.57 -59.68
C SER A 35 -58.13 73.38 -60.94
N LYS A 36 -57.62 72.61 -61.91
CA LYS A 36 -58.42 72.15 -63.06
C LYS A 36 -59.68 71.39 -62.63
N LEU A 37 -59.59 70.65 -61.53
CA LEU A 37 -60.67 69.82 -60.98
C LEU A 37 -61.84 70.67 -60.44
N SER A 38 -61.58 71.89 -59.98
CA SER A 38 -62.59 72.78 -59.40
C SER A 38 -63.22 73.77 -60.40
N ASN A 39 -62.51 74.12 -61.48
CA ASN A 39 -62.90 75.20 -62.41
C ASN A 39 -63.70 74.73 -63.64
N HIS A 40 -64.08 73.46 -63.71
CA HIS A 40 -64.51 72.84 -64.96
C HIS A 40 -65.93 73.24 -65.46
N ASP A 41 -66.73 73.94 -64.65
CA ASP A 41 -68.20 73.91 -64.76
C ASP A 41 -68.92 75.24 -65.11
N LEU A 42 -68.21 76.35 -65.35
CA LEU A 42 -68.88 77.67 -65.57
C LEU A 42 -68.68 78.36 -66.93
N LEU A 43 -67.54 78.24 -67.62
CA LEU A 43 -67.35 78.86 -68.95
C LEU A 43 -66.36 78.08 -69.84
N SER A 44 -66.89 77.24 -70.75
CA SER A 44 -66.33 76.89 -72.07
C SER A 44 -66.56 75.42 -72.44
N SER A 45 -67.66 75.14 -73.15
CA SER A 45 -67.79 73.92 -73.97
C SER A 45 -67.08 74.06 -75.34
N SER A 46 -66.04 74.90 -75.41
CA SER A 46 -65.20 75.13 -76.60
C SER A 46 -63.75 74.70 -76.31
N VAL A 47 -63.30 73.70 -77.05
CA VAL A 47 -62.09 72.90 -76.77
C VAL A 47 -60.78 73.65 -77.06
N GLU A 48 -60.82 74.90 -77.50
CA GLU A 48 -59.69 75.56 -78.16
C GLU A 48 -58.87 76.56 -77.32
N ASN A 49 -59.24 76.86 -76.06
CA ASN A 49 -58.47 77.75 -75.19
C ASN A 49 -58.48 77.35 -73.70
N GLN A 50 -58.13 76.10 -73.39
CA GLN A 50 -57.69 75.80 -72.02
C GLN A 50 -56.28 76.37 -71.80
N SER A 51 -56.19 77.52 -71.14
CA SER A 51 -54.91 78.02 -70.63
C SER A 51 -54.30 76.98 -69.69
N PRO A 52 -52.99 76.72 -69.74
CA PRO A 52 -52.31 75.92 -68.74
C PRO A 52 -52.62 76.45 -67.33
N PHE A 53 -52.82 75.52 -66.39
CA PHE A 53 -53.16 75.82 -65.00
C PHE A 53 -52.03 75.31 -64.11
N TYR A 54 -51.29 76.24 -63.51
CA TYR A 54 -50.06 75.96 -62.77
C TYR A 54 -50.26 76.16 -61.26
N PHE A 55 -49.63 75.31 -60.45
CA PHE A 55 -49.53 75.48 -59.00
C PHE A 55 -48.39 76.45 -58.63
N ALA A 56 -47.31 76.43 -59.42
CA ALA A 56 -46.08 77.17 -59.21
C ALA A 56 -45.47 76.95 -57.81
N ALA A 57 -45.12 75.69 -57.48
CA ALA A 57 -44.58 75.28 -56.17
C ALA A 57 -43.37 76.13 -55.69
N GLU A 58 -42.51 76.56 -56.62
CA GLU A 58 -41.33 77.40 -56.35
C GLU A 58 -41.66 78.89 -56.16
N SER A 59 -42.93 79.30 -56.34
CA SER A 59 -43.37 80.67 -56.11
C SER A 59 -43.66 80.92 -54.62
N PRO A 60 -43.36 82.11 -54.09
CA PRO A 60 -43.56 82.38 -52.67
C PRO A 60 -45.05 82.59 -52.38
N LEU A 61 -45.59 81.79 -51.45
CA LEU A 61 -46.99 81.85 -51.02
C LEU A 61 -47.44 83.28 -50.69
N SER A 62 -48.53 83.73 -51.30
CA SER A 62 -49.07 85.08 -51.10
C SER A 62 -49.91 85.19 -49.83
N ARG A 63 -50.21 86.43 -49.42
CA ARG A 63 -51.07 86.69 -48.25
C ARG A 63 -52.51 86.26 -48.48
N GLN A 64 -53.05 86.47 -49.69
CA GLN A 64 -54.42 86.04 -50.00
C GLN A 64 -54.52 84.52 -50.04
N ASP A 65 -53.52 83.83 -50.58
CA ASP A 65 -53.53 82.37 -50.70
C ASP A 65 -53.37 81.70 -49.33
N LEU A 66 -52.47 82.18 -48.46
CA LEU A 66 -52.33 81.67 -47.09
C LEU A 66 -53.66 81.71 -46.33
N VAL A 67 -54.35 82.85 -46.35
CA VAL A 67 -55.63 83.01 -45.64
C VAL A 67 -56.72 82.17 -46.31
N SER A 68 -56.75 82.12 -47.65
CA SER A 68 -57.73 81.34 -48.40
C SER A 68 -57.61 79.84 -48.10
N TRP A 69 -56.42 79.27 -48.28
CA TRP A 69 -56.17 77.84 -48.07
C TRP A 69 -56.41 77.45 -46.60
N LYS A 70 -55.97 78.27 -45.63
CA LYS A 70 -56.18 77.97 -44.21
C LYS A 70 -57.65 78.10 -43.78
N MET A 71 -58.39 79.10 -44.28
CA MET A 71 -59.81 79.24 -43.95
C MET A 71 -60.66 78.11 -44.55
N VAL A 72 -60.33 77.62 -45.75
CA VAL A 72 -61.01 76.45 -46.34
C VAL A 72 -60.67 75.15 -45.59
N LEU A 73 -59.44 75.02 -45.08
CA LEU A 73 -59.03 73.88 -44.26
C LEU A 73 -59.75 73.84 -42.90
N ASP A 74 -59.89 74.99 -42.23
CA ASP A 74 -60.58 75.09 -40.94
C ASP A 74 -62.10 75.02 -41.07
N LYS A 75 -62.69 75.74 -42.05
CA LYS A 75 -64.14 75.95 -42.13
C LYS A 75 -64.74 75.20 -43.31
N ARG A 76 -65.59 74.21 -42.99
CA ARG A 76 -66.38 73.43 -43.97
C ARG A 76 -67.24 74.26 -44.93
N GLN A 77 -67.59 75.48 -44.56
CA GLN A 77 -68.32 76.42 -45.40
C GLN A 77 -67.85 77.85 -45.11
N LEU A 78 -67.51 78.58 -46.17
CA LEU A 78 -67.19 80.00 -46.11
C LEU A 78 -68.47 80.86 -46.30
N PRO A 79 -68.52 82.07 -45.71
CA PRO A 79 -69.65 82.98 -45.89
C PRO A 79 -69.71 83.51 -47.32
N GLU A 80 -70.91 83.72 -47.86
CA GLU A 80 -71.09 84.54 -49.06
C GLU A 80 -70.55 85.95 -48.79
N ALA A 81 -69.64 86.41 -49.65
CA ALA A 81 -68.93 87.67 -49.48
C ALA A 81 -68.92 88.47 -50.78
N ASP A 82 -69.27 89.76 -50.67
CA ASP A 82 -69.06 90.74 -51.73
C ASP A 82 -67.97 91.74 -51.36
N LYS A 83 -67.51 92.50 -52.36
CA LYS A 83 -66.51 93.56 -52.19
C LYS A 83 -66.88 94.58 -51.10
N LYS A 84 -68.17 94.85 -50.93
CA LYS A 84 -68.68 95.85 -49.99
C LYS A 84 -68.57 95.34 -48.55
N MET A 85 -68.92 94.08 -48.30
CA MET A 85 -68.75 93.41 -47.02
C MET A 85 -67.28 93.34 -46.62
N LEU A 86 -66.40 92.91 -47.53
CA LEU A 86 -64.95 92.88 -47.27
C LEU A 86 -64.40 94.29 -47.00
N TYR A 87 -64.86 95.33 -47.71
CA TYR A 87 -64.46 96.72 -47.44
C TYR A 87 -64.92 97.21 -46.07
N MET A 88 -66.15 96.90 -45.67
CA MET A 88 -66.71 97.30 -44.37
C MET A 88 -66.00 96.64 -43.18
N LEU A 89 -65.54 95.39 -43.33
CA LEU A 89 -64.80 94.67 -42.28
C LEU A 89 -63.32 95.05 -42.22
N SER A 90 -62.66 95.25 -43.37
CA SER A 90 -61.21 95.46 -43.44
C SER A 90 -60.75 96.91 -43.46
N GLY A 91 -61.52 97.81 -44.10
CA GLY A 91 -61.05 99.14 -44.46
C GLY A 91 -59.83 99.17 -45.40
N PHE A 92 -59.51 98.07 -46.09
CA PHE A 92 -58.32 97.98 -46.95
C PHE A 92 -58.39 98.96 -48.14
N ARG A 93 -57.32 99.72 -48.33
CA ARG A 93 -57.22 100.70 -49.44
C ARG A 93 -56.88 100.07 -50.79
N ASP A 94 -56.42 98.81 -50.80
CA ASP A 94 -56.00 98.03 -51.96
C ASP A 94 -56.95 96.86 -52.25
N ILE A 95 -58.19 96.93 -51.76
CA ILE A 95 -59.23 95.90 -52.00
C ILE A 95 -59.47 95.60 -53.48
N ASP A 96 -59.25 96.57 -54.37
CA ASP A 96 -59.37 96.42 -55.83
C ASP A 96 -58.35 95.44 -56.42
N LYS A 97 -57.31 95.06 -55.67
CA LYS A 97 -56.26 94.11 -56.08
C LYS A 97 -56.49 92.69 -55.55
N ILE A 98 -57.45 92.50 -54.65
CA ILE A 98 -57.72 91.21 -54.03
C ILE A 98 -58.57 90.37 -54.98
N ASN A 99 -58.16 89.13 -55.27
CA ASN A 99 -58.97 88.22 -56.10
C ASN A 99 -60.37 88.04 -55.47
N PRO A 100 -61.48 88.22 -56.22
CA PRO A 100 -62.83 87.90 -55.76
C PRO A 100 -62.98 86.54 -55.07
N ASP A 101 -62.27 85.51 -55.55
CA ASP A 101 -62.33 84.16 -54.98
C ASP A 101 -61.82 84.10 -53.53
N ALA A 102 -60.95 85.04 -53.13
CA ALA A 102 -60.43 85.14 -51.77
C ALA A 102 -61.36 85.91 -50.80
N TRP A 103 -62.39 86.63 -51.30
CA TRP A 103 -63.26 87.44 -50.42
C TRP A 103 -63.98 86.61 -49.34
N PRO A 104 -64.56 85.41 -49.63
CA PRO A 104 -65.19 84.57 -48.60
C PRO A 104 -64.26 84.22 -47.45
N ALA A 105 -63.02 83.85 -47.76
CA ALA A 105 -62.01 83.49 -46.77
C ALA A 105 -61.53 84.70 -45.95
N LEU A 106 -61.25 85.82 -46.61
CA LEU A 106 -60.83 87.05 -45.93
C LEU A 106 -61.93 87.60 -45.02
N VAL A 107 -63.20 87.52 -45.43
CA VAL A 107 -64.35 87.85 -44.58
C VAL A 107 -64.45 86.88 -43.40
N ALA A 108 -64.24 85.58 -43.62
CA ALA A 108 -64.27 84.57 -42.56
C ALA A 108 -63.15 84.74 -41.52
N ASP A 109 -61.97 85.20 -41.93
CA ASP A 109 -60.82 85.50 -41.06
C ASP A 109 -61.03 86.78 -40.27
N LEU A 110 -61.40 87.88 -40.94
CA LEU A 110 -61.67 89.18 -40.29
C LEU A 110 -62.84 89.09 -39.30
N SER A 111 -63.81 88.21 -39.55
CA SER A 111 -64.91 87.95 -38.61
C SER A 111 -64.47 87.23 -37.32
N ALA A 112 -63.28 86.61 -37.30
CA ALA A 112 -62.67 86.06 -36.08
C ALA A 112 -61.91 87.13 -35.26
N GLY A 113 -61.81 88.37 -35.76
CA GLY A 113 -61.20 89.50 -35.05
C GLY A 113 -59.73 89.24 -34.70
N ASP A 114 -59.39 89.40 -33.41
CA ASP A 114 -58.02 89.22 -32.91
C ASP A 114 -57.51 87.77 -32.96
N GLN A 115 -58.37 86.79 -33.26
CA GLN A 115 -57.97 85.40 -33.50
C GLN A 115 -57.73 85.08 -34.99
N GLY A 116 -58.00 86.04 -35.89
CA GLY A 116 -57.75 85.89 -37.33
C GLY A 116 -56.27 85.94 -37.68
N ILE A 117 -55.89 85.21 -38.73
CA ILE A 117 -54.55 85.16 -39.33
C ILE A 117 -54.09 86.57 -39.73
N ILE A 118 -54.98 87.41 -40.25
CA ILE A 118 -54.65 88.78 -40.64
C ILE A 118 -54.18 89.58 -39.41
N SER A 119 -54.86 89.44 -38.27
CA SER A 119 -54.47 90.13 -37.04
C SER A 119 -53.17 89.56 -36.45
N LEU A 120 -53.09 88.23 -36.33
CA LEU A 120 -51.98 87.54 -35.64
C LEU A 120 -50.68 87.47 -36.44
N ALA A 121 -50.75 87.19 -37.75
CA ALA A 121 -49.57 87.01 -38.60
C ALA A 121 -49.18 88.29 -39.36
N PHE A 122 -50.14 89.12 -39.78
CA PHE A 122 -49.84 90.32 -40.58
C PHE A 122 -49.91 91.63 -39.79
N GLY A 123 -50.59 91.63 -38.65
CA GLY A 123 -50.78 92.79 -37.78
C GLY A 123 -51.75 93.83 -38.35
N CYS A 124 -51.96 94.91 -37.59
CA CYS A 124 -52.84 96.02 -37.96
C CYS A 124 -52.37 96.74 -39.24
N THR A 125 -52.91 96.35 -40.39
CA THR A 125 -52.56 96.89 -41.70
C THR A 125 -53.75 97.60 -42.37
N ARG A 126 -53.48 98.72 -43.06
CA ARG A 126 -54.47 99.44 -43.90
C ARG A 126 -54.31 99.15 -45.40
N LEU A 127 -53.31 98.35 -45.73
CA LEU A 127 -53.00 97.81 -47.05
C LEU A 127 -52.76 96.32 -46.83
N PHE A 128 -53.58 95.47 -47.43
CA PHE A 128 -53.46 94.03 -47.27
C PHE A 128 -52.23 93.49 -48.01
N GLN A 129 -51.97 94.05 -49.20
CA GLN A 129 -50.94 93.62 -50.14
C GLN A 129 -51.14 92.13 -50.52
N PRO A 130 -52.21 91.76 -51.26
CA PRO A 130 -52.59 90.37 -51.50
C PRO A 130 -51.44 89.50 -52.02
N ASP A 131 -50.72 89.98 -53.03
CA ASP A 131 -49.61 89.28 -53.70
C ASP A 131 -48.28 89.30 -52.92
N LYS A 132 -48.27 89.86 -51.69
CA LYS A 132 -47.04 89.95 -50.90
C LYS A 132 -46.63 88.58 -50.37
N PRO A 133 -45.35 88.18 -50.50
CA PRO A 133 -44.89 86.90 -50.00
C PRO A 133 -45.00 86.80 -48.47
N VAL A 134 -45.41 85.64 -48.01
CA VAL A 134 -45.54 85.26 -46.59
C VAL A 134 -44.20 84.71 -46.08
N THR A 135 -43.79 85.12 -44.88
CA THR A 135 -42.60 84.56 -44.24
C THR A 135 -42.90 83.24 -43.51
N LYS A 136 -41.91 82.36 -43.35
CA LYS A 136 -42.07 81.09 -42.60
C LYS A 136 -42.65 81.27 -41.19
N ALA A 137 -42.29 82.36 -40.50
CA ALA A 137 -42.86 82.68 -39.19
C ALA A 137 -44.36 83.03 -39.25
N GLN A 138 -44.79 83.73 -40.30
CA GLN A 138 -46.20 84.09 -40.50
C GLN A 138 -47.05 82.88 -40.91
N ALA A 139 -46.50 82.00 -41.76
CA ALA A 139 -47.12 80.72 -42.06
C ALA A 139 -47.23 79.82 -40.82
N ALA A 140 -46.18 79.77 -39.98
CA ALA A 140 -46.21 79.02 -38.72
C ALA A 140 -47.26 79.55 -37.74
N VAL A 141 -47.39 80.88 -37.60
CA VAL A 141 -48.48 81.48 -36.80
C VAL A 141 -49.85 81.11 -37.36
N ALA A 142 -50.05 81.21 -38.68
CA ALA A 142 -51.32 80.86 -39.32
C ALA A 142 -51.69 79.37 -39.15
N LEU A 143 -50.71 78.46 -39.21
CA LEU A 143 -50.92 77.02 -39.00
C LEU A 143 -51.16 76.67 -37.52
N ALA A 144 -50.55 77.40 -36.60
CA ALA A 144 -50.71 77.20 -35.16
C ALA A 144 -52.02 77.80 -34.59
N THR A 145 -52.78 78.55 -35.39
CA THR A 145 -54.06 79.16 -34.99
C THR A 145 -55.24 78.54 -35.73
N GLY A 146 -56.47 78.82 -35.29
CA GLY A 146 -57.70 78.26 -35.84
C GLY A 146 -58.19 76.99 -35.12
N GLU A 147 -59.21 76.35 -35.67
CA GLU A 147 -60.03 75.35 -34.96
C GLU A 147 -59.26 74.07 -34.58
N ALA A 148 -58.24 73.69 -35.36
CA ALA A 148 -57.41 72.51 -35.08
C ALA A 148 -56.24 72.77 -34.09
N SER A 149 -56.04 74.01 -33.64
CA SER A 149 -54.89 74.40 -32.80
C SER A 149 -54.78 73.60 -31.50
N ASP A 150 -55.91 73.36 -30.82
CA ASP A 150 -55.94 72.61 -29.57
C ASP A 150 -55.48 71.15 -29.75
N THR A 151 -55.95 70.49 -30.81
CA THR A 151 -55.55 69.11 -31.13
C THR A 151 -54.07 69.03 -31.48
N VAL A 152 -53.55 69.95 -32.30
CA VAL A 152 -52.11 69.98 -32.64
C VAL A 152 -51.25 70.19 -31.39
N ARG A 153 -51.70 71.05 -30.46
CA ARG A 153 -51.01 71.31 -29.19
C ARG A 153 -51.04 70.10 -28.24
N GLU A 154 -52.16 69.37 -28.17
CA GLU A 154 -52.26 68.13 -27.39
C GLU A 154 -51.33 67.04 -27.92
N GLU A 155 -51.30 66.84 -29.24
CA GLU A 155 -50.40 65.87 -29.88
C GLU A 155 -48.91 66.25 -29.73
N LEU A 156 -48.56 67.55 -29.82
CA LEU A 156 -47.20 68.00 -29.52
C LEU A 156 -46.79 67.71 -28.07
N ALA A 157 -47.68 67.94 -27.10
CA ALA A 157 -47.43 67.62 -25.70
C ALA A 157 -47.30 66.10 -25.46
N ARG A 158 -48.08 65.28 -26.19
CA ARG A 158 -47.96 63.82 -26.19
C ARG A 158 -46.59 63.38 -26.71
N ILE A 159 -46.16 63.88 -27.87
CA ILE A 159 -44.88 63.55 -28.50
C ILE A 159 -43.70 63.99 -27.61
N GLU A 160 -43.77 65.17 -26.99
CA GLU A 160 -42.72 65.63 -26.05
C GLU A 160 -42.64 64.73 -24.81
N ALA A 161 -43.78 64.29 -24.26
CA ALA A 161 -43.82 63.36 -23.13
C ALA A 161 -43.30 61.96 -23.51
N GLU A 162 -43.63 61.45 -24.70
CA GLU A 162 -43.12 60.19 -25.24
C GLU A 162 -41.60 60.25 -25.44
N TYR A 163 -41.09 61.33 -26.02
CA TYR A 163 -39.65 61.56 -26.18
C TYR A 163 -38.90 61.63 -24.83
N VAL A 164 -39.46 62.29 -23.81
CA VAL A 164 -38.87 62.32 -22.47
C VAL A 164 -38.90 60.92 -21.81
N ALA A 165 -39.98 60.15 -22.01
CA ALA A 165 -40.07 58.78 -21.52
C ALA A 165 -39.06 57.84 -22.21
N GLU A 166 -38.89 57.93 -23.54
CA GLU A 166 -37.91 57.15 -24.30
C GLU A 166 -36.47 57.46 -23.85
N ASN A 167 -36.14 58.74 -23.61
CA ASN A 167 -34.85 59.14 -23.06
C ASN A 167 -34.60 58.61 -21.63
N ALA A 168 -35.64 58.55 -20.80
CA ALA A 168 -35.53 57.96 -19.46
C ALA A 168 -35.29 56.44 -19.53
N VAL A 169 -35.97 55.74 -20.45
CA VAL A 169 -35.79 54.30 -20.69
C VAL A 169 -34.40 54.00 -21.27
N SER A 170 -33.91 54.79 -22.24
CA SER A 170 -32.59 54.57 -22.82
C SER A 170 -31.46 54.82 -21.81
N ALA A 171 -31.58 55.85 -20.96
CA ALA A 171 -30.67 56.10 -19.84
C ALA A 171 -30.70 54.98 -18.78
N HIS A 172 -31.87 54.42 -18.47
CA HIS A 172 -31.99 53.28 -17.57
C HIS A 172 -31.33 52.02 -18.17
N ASN A 173 -31.60 51.71 -19.44
CA ASN A 173 -31.01 50.57 -20.14
C ASN A 173 -29.48 50.66 -20.20
N ALA A 174 -28.92 51.87 -20.41
CA ALA A 174 -27.48 52.09 -20.36
C ALA A 174 -26.89 51.83 -18.96
N LEU A 175 -27.59 52.24 -17.89
CA LEU A 175 -27.17 51.95 -16.52
C LEU A 175 -27.25 50.44 -16.19
N VAL A 176 -28.31 49.76 -16.64
CA VAL A 176 -28.45 48.30 -16.49
C VAL A 176 -27.30 47.56 -17.18
N ALA A 177 -26.97 47.92 -18.42
CA ALA A 177 -25.87 47.31 -19.16
C ALA A 177 -24.51 47.52 -18.45
N GLN A 178 -24.26 48.69 -17.86
CA GLN A 178 -23.05 48.94 -17.06
C GLN A 178 -23.03 48.07 -15.79
N VAL A 179 -24.16 47.97 -15.08
CA VAL A 179 -24.26 47.14 -13.86
C VAL A 179 -24.08 45.65 -14.19
N GLU A 180 -24.63 45.16 -15.29
CA GLU A 180 -24.40 43.79 -15.76
C GLU A 180 -22.93 43.55 -16.12
N GLN A 181 -22.27 44.51 -16.78
CA GLN A 181 -20.84 44.44 -17.08
C GLN A 181 -19.98 44.39 -15.81
N ASP A 182 -20.26 45.27 -14.83
CA ASP A 182 -19.52 45.34 -13.57
C ASP A 182 -19.71 44.07 -12.72
N ILE A 183 -20.94 43.54 -12.67
CA ILE A 183 -21.28 42.27 -12.00
C ILE A 183 -20.50 41.12 -12.65
N ASN A 184 -20.55 41.00 -13.99
CA ASN A 184 -19.84 39.94 -14.70
C ASN A 184 -18.32 40.02 -14.47
N ALA A 185 -17.73 41.21 -14.55
CA ALA A 185 -16.30 41.40 -14.26
C ALA A 185 -15.92 41.04 -12.81
N SER A 186 -16.82 41.29 -11.85
CA SER A 186 -16.61 40.90 -10.45
C SER A 186 -16.66 39.38 -10.26
N PHE A 187 -17.60 38.68 -10.90
CA PHE A 187 -17.68 37.22 -10.88
C PHE A 187 -16.51 36.55 -11.61
N GLU A 188 -16.05 37.06 -12.75
CA GLU A 188 -14.87 36.53 -13.45
C GLU A 188 -13.62 36.57 -12.56
N LYS A 189 -13.44 37.67 -11.82
CA LYS A 189 -12.35 37.85 -10.85
C LYS A 189 -12.47 36.90 -9.65
N GLU A 190 -13.68 36.69 -9.12
CA GLU A 190 -13.87 35.74 -8.02
C GLU A 190 -13.64 34.30 -8.48
N LEU A 191 -14.12 33.93 -9.67
CA LEU A 191 -13.86 32.64 -10.30
C LEU A 191 -12.37 32.39 -10.58
N SER A 192 -11.59 33.42 -10.95
CA SER A 192 -10.14 33.25 -11.13
C SER A 192 -9.44 33.00 -9.79
N MET A 193 -9.78 33.76 -8.74
CA MET A 193 -9.23 33.56 -7.39
C MET A 193 -9.58 32.18 -6.81
N GLU A 194 -10.82 31.69 -7.01
CA GLU A 194 -11.19 30.34 -6.55
C GLU A 194 -10.48 29.24 -7.36
N ARG A 195 -10.29 29.42 -8.68
CA ARG A 195 -9.48 28.49 -9.49
C ARG A 195 -8.02 28.43 -9.02
N GLU A 196 -7.42 29.57 -8.68
CA GLU A 196 -6.07 29.62 -8.10
C GLU A 196 -5.99 28.87 -6.76
N LYS A 197 -6.98 29.04 -5.87
CA LYS A 197 -7.07 28.28 -4.61
C LYS A 197 -7.21 26.78 -4.84
N ILE A 198 -8.08 26.37 -5.78
CA ILE A 198 -8.27 24.95 -6.15
C ILE A 198 -6.94 24.36 -6.65
N ASN A 199 -6.28 25.01 -7.60
CA ASN A 199 -5.00 24.55 -8.15
C ASN A 199 -3.92 24.43 -7.06
N ALA A 200 -3.87 25.36 -6.11
CA ALA A 200 -2.93 25.31 -4.98
C ALA A 200 -3.23 24.12 -4.05
N VAL A 201 -4.50 23.87 -3.72
CA VAL A 201 -4.92 22.72 -2.90
C VAL A 201 -4.68 21.40 -3.61
N GLU A 202 -4.95 21.30 -4.91
CA GLU A 202 -4.64 20.11 -5.71
C GLU A 202 -3.14 19.81 -5.75
N THR A 203 -2.31 20.85 -5.93
CA THR A 203 -0.84 20.71 -5.91
C THR A 203 -0.37 20.19 -4.55
N MET A 204 -0.82 20.80 -3.45
CA MET A 204 -0.49 20.34 -2.08
C MET A 204 -0.99 18.91 -1.81
N ALA A 205 -2.17 18.54 -2.33
CA ALA A 205 -2.70 17.20 -2.19
C ALA A 205 -1.84 16.16 -2.93
N GLU A 206 -1.36 16.48 -4.13
CA GLU A 206 -0.49 15.59 -4.90
C GLU A 206 0.91 15.48 -4.30
N GLU A 207 1.46 16.55 -3.73
CA GLU A 207 2.71 16.51 -2.95
C GLU A 207 2.57 15.56 -1.74
N VAL A 208 1.48 15.67 -0.98
CA VAL A 208 1.19 14.78 0.17
C VAL A 208 0.99 13.33 -0.29
N ARG A 209 0.37 13.09 -1.45
CA ARG A 209 0.24 11.74 -2.02
C ARG A 209 1.60 11.16 -2.41
N CYS A 210 2.45 11.93 -3.11
CA CYS A 210 3.80 11.53 -3.48
C CYS A 210 4.64 11.13 -2.25
N GLU A 211 4.62 11.95 -1.19
CA GLU A 211 5.37 11.68 0.05
C GLU A 211 4.83 10.45 0.80
N LEU A 212 3.51 10.27 0.81
CA LEU A 212 2.88 9.09 1.41
C LEU A 212 3.20 7.79 0.62
N GLU A 213 3.30 7.85 -0.69
CA GLU A 213 3.76 6.73 -1.52
C GLU A 213 5.26 6.44 -1.30
N ARG A 214 6.09 7.47 -1.15
CA ARG A 214 7.51 7.34 -0.77
C ARG A 214 7.67 6.62 0.58
N LEU A 215 6.93 7.05 1.59
CA LEU A 215 6.94 6.44 2.94
C LEU A 215 6.38 5.01 2.97
N ARG A 216 5.41 4.68 2.11
CA ARG A 216 4.94 3.29 1.94
C ARG A 216 6.03 2.41 1.36
N ALA A 217 6.71 2.86 0.30
CA ALA A 217 7.80 2.11 -0.33
C ALA A 217 9.02 1.95 0.59
N GLU A 218 9.30 2.92 1.46
CA GLU A 218 10.31 2.83 2.52
C GLU A 218 9.92 1.76 3.56
N ARG A 219 8.70 1.82 4.11
CA ARG A 219 8.17 0.81 5.04
C ARG A 219 8.17 -0.61 4.45
N GLU A 220 7.87 -0.76 3.16
CA GLU A 220 7.89 -2.07 2.49
C GLU A 220 9.31 -2.64 2.41
N LYS A 221 10.32 -1.81 2.10
CA LYS A 221 11.73 -2.21 2.11
C LYS A 221 12.16 -2.66 3.51
N ASP A 222 11.80 -1.89 4.54
CA ASP A 222 12.11 -2.24 5.94
C ASP A 222 11.43 -3.55 6.36
N GLY A 223 10.16 -3.74 5.98
CA GLY A 223 9.43 -5.00 6.20
C GLY A 223 10.11 -6.20 5.54
N VAL A 224 10.59 -6.05 4.30
CA VAL A 224 11.36 -7.08 3.59
C VAL A 224 12.73 -7.32 4.25
N ALA A 225 13.40 -6.29 4.77
CA ALA A 225 14.66 -6.43 5.49
C ALA A 225 14.47 -7.22 6.81
N LEU A 226 13.50 -6.80 7.65
CA LEU A 226 13.14 -7.49 8.89
C LEU A 226 12.70 -8.93 8.65
N MET A 227 12.00 -9.23 7.55
CA MET A 227 11.63 -10.60 7.20
C MET A 227 12.86 -11.46 6.86
N LYS A 228 13.88 -10.90 6.18
CA LYS A 228 15.15 -11.61 5.91
C LYS A 228 15.93 -11.86 7.20
N GLU A 229 16.02 -10.87 8.08
CA GLU A 229 16.67 -11.03 9.39
C GLU A 229 15.97 -12.09 10.23
N ARG A 230 14.62 -12.09 10.28
CA ARG A 230 13.84 -13.14 10.94
C ARG A 230 14.14 -14.53 10.38
N ILE A 231 14.24 -14.68 9.05
CA ILE A 231 14.57 -15.96 8.41
C ILE A 231 16.01 -16.40 8.75
N ALA A 232 16.97 -15.46 8.81
CA ALA A 232 18.34 -15.75 9.22
C ALA A 232 18.38 -16.25 10.68
N ILE A 233 17.75 -15.53 11.61
CA ILE A 233 17.65 -15.90 13.04
C ILE A 233 17.00 -17.28 13.22
N GLU A 234 15.91 -17.57 12.49
CA GLU A 234 15.26 -18.89 12.51
C GLU A 234 16.22 -20.00 12.03
N SER A 235 17.02 -19.73 11.00
CA SER A 235 18.01 -20.69 10.49
C SER A 235 19.17 -20.93 11.47
N GLU A 236 19.63 -19.90 12.18
CA GLU A 236 20.63 -20.02 13.25
C GLU A 236 20.07 -20.76 14.45
N MET A 237 18.81 -20.51 14.84
CA MET A 237 18.12 -21.21 15.93
C MET A 237 17.95 -22.70 15.65
N GLU A 238 17.68 -23.08 14.40
CA GLU A 238 17.64 -24.48 13.96
C GLU A 238 19.03 -25.15 14.01
N VAL A 239 20.10 -24.43 13.66
CA VAL A 239 21.49 -24.91 13.81
C VAL A 239 21.86 -25.08 15.29
N LEU A 240 21.54 -24.11 16.15
CA LEU A 240 21.75 -24.21 17.59
C LEU A 240 20.95 -25.36 18.20
N SER A 241 19.72 -25.61 17.73
CA SER A 241 18.89 -26.74 18.18
C SER A 241 19.48 -28.09 17.77
N LYS A 242 20.07 -28.20 16.56
CA LYS A 242 20.84 -29.38 16.13
C LYS A 242 22.08 -29.60 17.01
N LEU A 243 22.88 -28.56 17.23
CA LEU A 243 24.07 -28.63 18.10
C LEU A 243 23.72 -29.00 19.55
N ARG A 244 22.60 -28.48 20.07
CA ARG A 244 22.13 -28.83 21.42
C ARG A 244 21.80 -30.32 21.53
N ARG A 245 21.12 -30.89 20.53
CA ARG A 245 20.83 -32.34 20.48
C ARG A 245 22.10 -33.18 20.37
N GLU A 246 23.04 -32.82 19.49
CA GLU A 246 24.34 -33.50 19.40
C GLU A 246 25.08 -33.50 20.74
N VAL A 247 25.11 -32.38 21.47
CA VAL A 247 25.74 -32.30 22.80
C VAL A 247 24.96 -33.12 23.85
N GLU A 248 23.62 -33.14 23.80
CA GLU A 248 22.79 -34.00 24.65
C GLU A 248 23.05 -35.50 24.37
N GLU A 249 23.19 -35.90 23.10
CA GLU A 249 23.52 -37.27 22.66
C GLU A 249 24.95 -37.68 23.10
N GLN A 250 25.94 -36.79 22.92
CA GLN A 250 27.31 -37.00 23.43
C GLN A 250 27.34 -37.13 24.96
N LEU A 251 26.56 -36.32 25.67
CA LEU A 251 26.45 -36.40 27.13
C LEU A 251 25.81 -37.72 27.58
N GLN A 252 24.75 -38.18 26.90
CA GLN A 252 24.15 -39.50 27.17
C GLN A 252 25.13 -40.65 26.92
N SER A 253 25.89 -40.58 25.82
CA SER A 253 26.97 -41.54 25.51
C SER A 253 28.04 -41.57 26.60
N LEU A 254 28.53 -40.40 27.05
CA LEU A 254 29.49 -40.30 28.16
C LEU A 254 28.93 -40.81 29.49
N LEU A 255 27.64 -40.61 29.78
CA LEU A 255 27.00 -41.19 30.96
C LEU A 255 26.91 -42.71 30.86
N SER A 256 26.58 -43.27 29.69
CA SER A 256 26.60 -44.72 29.45
C SER A 256 28.00 -45.30 29.66
N ASN A 257 29.02 -44.71 29.03
CA ASN A 257 30.42 -45.11 29.19
C ASN A 257 30.89 -45.01 30.65
N LYS A 258 30.42 -44.00 31.40
CA LYS A 258 30.71 -43.88 32.85
C LYS A 258 30.09 -45.02 33.66
N VAL A 259 28.89 -45.47 33.32
CA VAL A 259 28.25 -46.65 33.95
C VAL A 259 29.05 -47.91 33.63
N GLU A 260 29.42 -48.14 32.37
CA GLU A 260 30.25 -49.26 31.94
C GLU A 260 31.62 -49.28 32.65
N ILE A 261 32.31 -48.14 32.70
CA ILE A 261 33.58 -47.98 33.44
C ILE A 261 33.39 -48.27 34.93
N SER A 262 32.24 -47.92 35.52
CA SER A 262 31.97 -48.22 36.94
C SER A 262 31.78 -49.73 37.19
N TYR A 263 31.10 -50.43 36.28
CA TYR A 263 30.94 -51.88 36.31
C TYR A 263 32.29 -52.60 36.12
N GLU A 264 33.08 -52.17 35.13
CA GLU A 264 34.42 -52.70 34.88
C GLU A 264 35.37 -52.45 36.06
N LYS A 265 35.27 -51.29 36.72
CA LYS A 265 36.02 -50.99 37.95
C LYS A 265 35.62 -51.90 39.11
N GLU A 266 34.33 -52.21 39.27
CA GLU A 266 33.86 -53.17 40.27
C GLU A 266 34.36 -54.60 39.95
N ARG A 267 34.27 -55.02 38.69
CA ARG A 267 34.81 -56.29 38.18
C ARG A 267 36.31 -56.44 38.49
N ILE A 268 37.10 -55.41 38.18
CA ILE A 268 38.54 -55.36 38.52
C ILE A 268 38.75 -55.38 40.03
N SER A 269 37.95 -54.68 40.83
CA SER A 269 38.08 -54.69 42.29
C SER A 269 37.81 -56.08 42.89
N ASN A 270 36.88 -56.84 42.33
CA ASN A 270 36.61 -58.20 42.77
C ASN A 270 37.75 -59.16 42.38
N LEU A 271 38.24 -59.08 41.14
CA LEU A 271 39.44 -59.82 40.70
C LEU A 271 40.69 -59.49 41.56
N GLN A 272 40.83 -58.24 42.01
CA GLN A 272 41.91 -57.84 42.93
C GLN A 272 41.74 -58.46 44.33
N LYS A 273 40.52 -58.58 44.86
CA LYS A 273 40.25 -59.26 46.14
C LYS A 273 40.53 -60.76 46.03
N GLU A 274 40.09 -61.38 44.93
CA GLU A 274 40.36 -62.80 44.63
C GLU A 274 41.87 -63.05 44.57
N ALA A 275 42.62 -62.29 43.75
CA ALA A 275 44.07 -62.41 43.65
C ALA A 275 44.82 -62.16 44.97
N GLU A 276 44.36 -61.22 45.81
CA GLU A 276 44.95 -61.01 47.14
C GLU A 276 44.61 -62.16 48.11
N SER A 277 43.44 -62.79 47.99
CA SER A 277 43.08 -63.99 48.77
C SER A 277 43.88 -65.22 48.34
N GLU A 278 44.05 -65.45 47.03
CA GLU A 278 44.92 -66.50 46.48
C GLU A 278 46.38 -66.29 46.93
N LYS A 279 46.87 -65.05 46.90
CA LYS A 279 48.20 -64.68 47.40
C LYS A 279 48.37 -64.97 48.89
N GLN A 280 47.36 -64.68 49.72
CA GLN A 280 47.37 -65.05 51.14
C GLN A 280 47.38 -66.56 51.33
N GLU A 281 46.62 -67.32 50.54
CA GLU A 281 46.60 -68.78 50.58
C GLU A 281 47.93 -69.38 50.12
N ILE A 282 48.57 -68.84 49.07
CA ILE A 282 49.94 -69.18 48.66
C ILE A 282 50.93 -68.93 49.80
N SER A 283 50.82 -67.80 50.53
CA SER A 283 51.68 -67.53 51.69
C SER A 283 51.46 -68.52 52.85
N ARG A 284 50.23 -68.99 53.08
CA ARG A 284 49.95 -70.06 54.05
C ARG A 284 50.55 -71.39 53.60
N LEU A 285 50.32 -71.79 52.36
CA LEU A 285 50.89 -73.01 51.78
C LEU A 285 52.42 -72.99 51.77
N GLN A 286 53.05 -71.84 51.56
CA GLN A 286 54.50 -71.68 51.70
C GLN A 286 54.98 -71.89 53.13
N TYR A 287 54.24 -71.38 54.14
CA TYR A 287 54.55 -71.62 55.54
C TYR A 287 54.40 -73.11 55.90
N ASP A 288 53.29 -73.74 55.52
CA ASP A 288 53.02 -75.16 55.77
C ASP A 288 54.07 -76.06 55.11
N LEU A 289 54.46 -75.76 53.87
CA LEU A 289 55.51 -76.49 53.14
C LEU A 289 56.87 -76.33 53.82
N GLU A 290 57.21 -75.15 54.36
CA GLU A 290 58.45 -74.95 55.13
C GLU A 290 58.42 -75.65 56.50
N VAL A 291 57.24 -75.80 57.13
CA VAL A 291 57.06 -76.63 58.34
C VAL A 291 57.25 -78.12 58.01
N GLU A 292 56.59 -78.63 56.98
CA GLU A 292 56.77 -80.01 56.48
C GLU A 292 58.22 -80.30 56.08
N ARG A 293 58.88 -79.34 55.43
CA ARG A 293 60.30 -79.44 55.05
C ARG A 293 61.23 -79.50 56.26
N LYS A 294 60.92 -78.79 57.35
CA LYS A 294 61.61 -78.91 58.64
C LYS A 294 61.32 -80.24 59.33
N ALA A 295 60.08 -80.72 59.31
CA ALA A 295 59.70 -82.02 59.85
C ALA A 295 60.43 -83.17 59.12
N LEU A 296 60.50 -83.13 57.78
CA LEU A 296 61.27 -84.06 56.96
C LEU A 296 62.78 -83.97 57.24
N SER A 297 63.32 -82.76 57.46
CA SER A 297 64.70 -82.58 57.90
C SER A 297 64.98 -83.24 59.25
N MET A 298 64.07 -83.08 60.23
CA MET A 298 64.19 -83.70 61.55
C MET A 298 64.07 -85.23 61.48
N ALA A 299 63.10 -85.74 60.72
CA ALA A 299 62.93 -87.18 60.52
C ALA A 299 64.14 -87.81 59.83
N ARG A 300 64.75 -87.11 58.86
CA ARG A 300 65.99 -87.53 58.21
C ARG A 300 67.17 -87.55 59.17
N ALA A 301 67.35 -86.49 59.97
CA ALA A 301 68.41 -86.45 60.99
C ALA A 301 68.26 -87.58 62.02
N TRP A 302 67.04 -87.87 62.46
CA TRP A 302 66.74 -89.00 63.35
C TRP A 302 67.11 -90.35 62.70
N ALA A 303 66.74 -90.57 61.44
CA ALA A 303 67.09 -91.79 60.72
C ALA A 303 68.61 -91.95 60.48
N GLU A 304 69.32 -90.85 60.21
CA GLU A 304 70.78 -90.83 60.05
C GLU A 304 71.51 -91.13 61.39
N ASP A 305 70.98 -90.66 62.52
CA ASP A 305 71.55 -90.90 63.85
C ASP A 305 71.23 -92.30 64.41
N GLU A 306 70.03 -92.83 64.17
CA GLU A 306 69.67 -94.22 64.48
C GLU A 306 70.52 -95.20 63.65
N ALA A 307 70.73 -94.92 62.36
CA ALA A 307 71.65 -95.68 61.50
C ALA A 307 73.11 -95.59 61.95
N LYS A 308 73.49 -94.56 62.71
CA LYS A 308 74.83 -94.44 63.30
C LYS A 308 74.96 -95.30 64.56
N ARG A 309 73.99 -95.28 65.46
CA ARG A 309 73.93 -96.19 66.62
C ARG A 309 73.91 -97.66 66.20
N ALA A 310 73.18 -98.01 65.15
CA ALA A 310 73.20 -99.37 64.58
C ALA A 310 74.59 -99.78 64.03
N ARG A 311 75.33 -98.87 63.38
CA ARG A 311 76.71 -99.13 62.92
C ARG A 311 77.72 -99.26 64.06
N GLU A 312 77.52 -98.54 65.16
CA GLU A 312 78.35 -98.63 66.35
C GLU A 312 78.13 -99.97 67.07
N GLN A 313 76.89 -100.45 67.17
CA GLN A 313 76.58 -101.81 67.63
C GLN A 313 77.16 -102.90 66.71
N ALA A 314 77.08 -102.73 65.38
CA ALA A 314 77.67 -103.66 64.43
C ALA A 314 79.21 -103.75 64.58
N LYS A 315 79.90 -102.63 64.77
CA LYS A 315 81.35 -102.62 65.05
C LYS A 315 81.70 -103.33 66.35
N ALA A 316 80.92 -103.13 67.41
CA ALA A 316 81.15 -103.83 68.68
C ALA A 316 81.01 -105.36 68.56
N LEU A 317 80.09 -105.83 67.71
CA LEU A 317 79.93 -107.26 67.39
C LEU A 317 81.09 -107.80 66.53
N GLU A 318 81.57 -107.03 65.54
CA GLU A 318 82.71 -107.42 64.70
C GLU A 318 84.03 -107.50 65.51
N GLU A 319 84.26 -106.58 66.44
CA GLU A 319 85.43 -106.60 67.33
C GLU A 319 85.39 -107.75 68.36
N ALA A 320 84.19 -108.18 68.78
CA ALA A 320 84.04 -109.40 69.57
C ALA A 320 84.36 -110.65 68.73
N ARG A 321 83.90 -110.68 67.47
CA ARG A 321 84.13 -111.76 66.51
C ARG A 321 85.62 -111.99 66.23
N TYR A 322 86.37 -110.91 65.98
CA TYR A 322 87.82 -110.95 65.74
C TYR A 322 88.64 -111.44 66.95
N ARG A 323 88.14 -111.26 68.19
CA ARG A 323 88.80 -111.80 69.40
C ARG A 323 88.62 -113.30 69.57
N TRP A 324 87.50 -113.86 69.13
CA TRP A 324 87.20 -115.29 69.29
C TRP A 324 87.82 -116.16 68.20
N GLU A 325 87.94 -115.64 66.97
CA GLU A 325 88.58 -116.35 65.85
C GLU A 325 90.08 -116.61 66.11
N LYS A 326 90.74 -115.76 66.90
CA LYS A 326 92.17 -115.87 67.25
C LYS A 326 92.52 -116.98 68.27
N HIS A 327 91.52 -117.63 68.88
CA HIS A 327 91.72 -118.66 69.90
C HIS A 327 91.25 -120.08 69.49
N GLY A 328 90.99 -120.31 68.19
CA GLY A 328 90.82 -121.67 67.66
C GLY A 328 89.51 -122.37 68.03
N ILE A 329 88.45 -121.61 68.32
CA ILE A 329 87.12 -122.16 68.63
C ILE A 329 86.21 -122.04 67.41
N LYS A 330 85.77 -123.19 66.88
CA LYS A 330 84.78 -123.28 65.79
C LYS A 330 83.37 -123.01 66.35
N VAL A 331 82.96 -121.74 66.36
CA VAL A 331 81.61 -121.33 66.81
C VAL A 331 80.62 -121.47 65.66
N VAL A 332 79.85 -122.57 65.69
CA VAL A 332 78.58 -122.68 64.98
C VAL A 332 77.53 -121.96 65.83
N VAL A 333 76.89 -120.92 65.30
CA VAL A 333 75.65 -120.40 65.89
C VAL A 333 74.51 -121.16 65.24
N ASP A 334 73.93 -122.06 66.03
CA ASP A 334 72.72 -122.80 65.68
C ASP A 334 71.46 -121.95 65.97
N SER A 335 70.35 -122.49 65.53
CA SER A 335 68.97 -122.05 65.57
C SER A 335 68.45 -121.64 66.96
N SER A 336 67.44 -120.75 66.94
CA SER A 336 66.36 -120.57 67.94
C SER A 336 66.69 -120.11 69.36
N LEU A 337 66.04 -118.99 69.75
CA LEU A 337 65.67 -118.43 71.07
C LEU A 337 65.49 -116.92 70.81
N ASP A 338 64.31 -116.34 70.54
CA ASP A 338 62.93 -116.62 70.97
C ASP A 338 62.76 -116.80 72.49
N GLU A 339 61.95 -115.90 73.06
CA GLU A 339 61.47 -115.85 74.46
C GLU A 339 62.50 -115.71 75.60
N GLU A 340 62.25 -114.98 76.69
CA GLU A 340 61.41 -113.79 76.90
C GLU A 340 61.89 -113.16 78.22
N SER A 341 62.45 -111.94 78.22
CA SER A 341 62.78 -111.22 79.46
C SER A 341 61.68 -110.21 79.80
N SER A 342 60.52 -110.71 80.19
CA SER A 342 59.38 -109.89 80.61
C SER A 342 59.49 -109.45 82.07
N THR A 343 59.46 -108.14 82.33
CA THR A 343 58.94 -107.48 83.53
C THR A 343 58.53 -106.07 83.07
N GLY A 344 57.25 -105.77 82.81
CA GLY A 344 56.25 -105.36 83.83
C GLY A 344 56.52 -103.92 84.29
N VAL A 345 55.62 -102.93 84.34
CA VAL A 345 54.14 -102.84 84.44
C VAL A 345 53.78 -101.37 84.08
N THR A 346 52.66 -100.95 83.48
CA THR A 346 51.50 -101.55 82.77
C THR A 346 50.62 -100.40 82.22
N TRP A 347 49.93 -100.57 81.07
CA TRP A 347 48.49 -100.27 80.87
C TRP A 347 48.07 -100.67 79.44
N LEU A 348 47.04 -101.51 79.34
CA LEU A 348 46.41 -101.96 78.09
C LEU A 348 45.58 -100.80 77.46
N THR A 349 45.37 -100.72 76.15
CA THR A 349 44.73 -101.77 75.33
C THR A 349 45.19 -101.75 73.87
N ALA A 350 45.50 -102.94 73.35
CA ALA A 350 45.92 -103.22 71.96
C ALA A 350 44.76 -103.08 70.94
N GLY A 351 44.96 -103.02 69.62
CA GLY A 351 46.19 -103.22 68.84
C GLY A 351 46.11 -104.47 67.94
N LYS A 352 45.88 -104.25 66.64
CA LYS A 352 46.03 -105.21 65.52
C LYS A 352 45.89 -104.41 64.21
N GLN A 353 46.70 -104.55 63.16
CA GLN A 353 48.02 -105.18 62.97
C GLN A 353 48.67 -104.48 61.76
N ILE A 354 50.00 -104.42 61.66
CA ILE A 354 50.79 -103.73 60.61
C ILE A 354 51.92 -104.70 60.16
N PRO A 355 52.78 -104.42 59.15
CA PRO A 355 52.61 -103.97 57.76
C PRO A 355 53.05 -105.02 56.71
N SER A 356 52.93 -104.71 55.40
CA SER A 356 54.03 -105.03 54.45
C SER A 356 54.04 -104.14 53.19
N VAL A 357 55.14 -103.40 53.01
CA VAL A 357 55.92 -103.11 51.77
C VAL A 357 55.20 -102.93 50.39
N GLU A 358 54.08 -102.20 50.30
CA GLU A 358 53.48 -101.78 48.99
C GLU A 358 53.31 -100.24 48.84
N GLY A 359 53.71 -99.46 49.86
CA GLY A 359 53.25 -98.07 50.07
C GLY A 359 53.98 -96.94 49.31
N THR A 360 55.02 -97.24 48.52
CA THR A 360 55.84 -96.20 47.85
C THR A 360 55.43 -95.92 46.41
N VAL A 361 54.80 -96.88 45.71
CA VAL A 361 54.34 -96.72 44.32
C VAL A 361 52.99 -95.97 44.28
N SER A 362 52.03 -96.39 45.11
CA SER A 362 50.67 -95.82 45.14
C SER A 362 50.60 -94.35 45.57
N ARG A 363 51.64 -93.80 46.22
CA ARG A 363 51.73 -92.37 46.57
C ARG A 363 52.22 -91.50 45.41
N ALA A 364 52.95 -92.06 44.43
CA ALA A 364 53.39 -91.34 43.25
C ALA A 364 52.26 -91.19 42.22
N GLU A 365 51.46 -92.24 42.02
CA GLU A 365 50.27 -92.22 41.14
C GLU A 365 49.22 -91.21 41.64
N ASN A 366 48.92 -91.22 42.95
CA ASN A 366 48.00 -90.25 43.58
C ASN A 366 48.45 -88.78 43.41
N LEU A 367 49.75 -88.53 43.24
CA LEU A 367 50.31 -87.20 42.98
C LEU A 367 50.23 -86.83 41.49
N ALA A 368 50.43 -87.81 40.60
CA ALA A 368 50.25 -87.62 39.16
C ALA A 368 48.80 -87.33 38.79
N ASP A 369 47.83 -88.01 39.40
CA ASP A 369 46.40 -87.78 39.16
C ASP A 369 45.92 -86.43 39.71
N LYS A 370 46.45 -85.97 40.86
CA LYS A 370 46.22 -84.60 41.34
C LYS A 370 46.84 -83.54 40.43
N LEU A 371 47.99 -83.81 39.82
CA LEU A 371 48.60 -82.93 38.83
C LEU A 371 47.82 -82.89 37.50
N LYS A 372 47.23 -84.00 37.05
CA LYS A 372 46.26 -84.00 35.93
C LYS A 372 45.03 -83.16 36.24
N LEU A 373 44.41 -83.35 37.41
CA LEU A 373 43.26 -82.55 37.84
C LEU A 373 43.57 -81.03 37.90
N MET A 374 44.80 -80.64 38.26
CA MET A 374 45.24 -79.24 38.16
C MET A 374 45.54 -78.80 36.72
N ALA A 375 46.06 -79.68 35.86
CA ALA A 375 46.32 -79.35 34.45
C ALA A 375 45.02 -79.09 33.67
N ASP A 376 43.97 -79.89 33.90
CA ASP A 376 42.65 -79.71 33.27
C ASP A 376 41.99 -78.37 33.65
N ASN A 377 42.36 -77.79 34.80
CA ASN A 377 41.83 -76.53 35.30
C ASN A 377 42.66 -75.28 34.89
N VAL A 378 43.83 -75.44 34.26
CA VAL A 378 44.74 -74.33 33.92
C VAL A 378 45.05 -74.28 32.42
N LYS A 379 44.32 -73.45 31.67
CA LYS A 379 44.52 -73.28 30.21
C LYS A 379 45.77 -72.47 29.85
N GLY A 380 46.46 -72.87 28.79
CA GLY A 380 47.49 -72.07 28.12
C GLY A 380 48.93 -72.53 28.37
N LYS A 381 49.87 -71.57 28.37
CA LYS A 381 51.32 -71.85 28.43
C LYS A 381 51.74 -72.65 29.68
N SER A 382 51.02 -72.48 30.79
CA SER A 382 51.23 -73.19 32.06
C SER A 382 51.04 -74.71 31.91
N LEU A 383 50.06 -75.16 31.13
CA LEU A 383 49.78 -76.57 30.87
C LEU A 383 50.99 -77.26 30.22
N ASN A 384 51.63 -76.58 29.27
CA ASN A 384 52.82 -77.05 28.56
C ASN A 384 54.09 -77.10 29.45
N VAL A 385 54.10 -76.36 30.58
CA VAL A 385 55.14 -76.45 31.61
C VAL A 385 54.86 -77.62 32.56
N ILE A 386 53.59 -77.83 32.94
CA ILE A 386 53.16 -78.96 33.79
C ILE A 386 53.42 -80.30 33.08
N ASP A 387 53.10 -80.41 31.78
CA ASP A 387 53.38 -81.63 30.99
C ASP A 387 54.88 -81.99 30.96
N LYS A 388 55.76 -80.99 30.80
CA LYS A 388 57.22 -81.20 30.87
C LYS A 388 57.70 -81.64 32.25
N ILE A 389 56.99 -81.24 33.32
CA ILE A 389 57.29 -81.70 34.69
C ILE A 389 56.81 -83.15 34.87
N ILE A 390 55.62 -83.50 34.38
CA ILE A 390 55.08 -84.88 34.42
C ILE A 390 56.01 -85.85 33.69
N GLN A 391 56.47 -85.51 32.47
CA GLN A 391 57.46 -86.32 31.74
C GLN A 391 58.76 -86.52 32.53
N LYS A 392 59.27 -85.47 33.20
CA LYS A 392 60.48 -85.57 34.04
C LYS A 392 60.28 -86.50 35.24
N VAL A 393 59.11 -86.48 35.87
CA VAL A 393 58.78 -87.36 37.01
C VAL A 393 58.68 -88.83 36.55
N GLN A 394 58.04 -89.09 35.41
CA GLN A 394 57.97 -90.45 34.83
C GLN A 394 59.36 -90.99 34.47
N VAL A 395 60.20 -90.20 33.80
CA VAL A 395 61.59 -90.60 33.49
C VAL A 395 62.42 -90.86 34.75
N SER A 396 62.25 -90.04 35.80
CA SER A 396 62.94 -90.24 37.08
C SER A 396 62.50 -91.53 37.78
N SER A 397 61.20 -91.87 37.74
CA SER A 397 60.65 -93.11 38.29
C SER A 397 61.15 -94.36 37.54
N ILE A 398 61.24 -94.30 36.21
CA ILE A 398 61.80 -95.38 35.37
C ILE A 398 63.30 -95.57 35.65
N CYS A 399 64.07 -94.47 35.79
CA CYS A 399 65.48 -94.54 36.21
C CYS A 399 65.65 -95.18 37.59
N ALA A 400 64.76 -94.89 38.55
CA ALA A 400 64.82 -95.49 39.89
C ALA A 400 64.62 -97.02 39.85
N MET A 401 63.70 -97.54 39.00
CA MET A 401 63.52 -98.99 38.84
C MET A 401 64.75 -99.69 38.24
N PHE A 402 65.41 -99.08 37.25
CA PHE A 402 66.61 -99.68 36.64
C PHE A 402 67.82 -99.73 37.59
N VAL A 403 67.98 -98.76 38.49
CA VAL A 403 69.07 -98.76 39.48
C VAL A 403 68.88 -99.84 40.54
N CYS A 404 67.65 -100.14 40.95
CA CYS A 404 67.36 -101.18 41.94
C CYS A 404 67.50 -102.62 41.40
N LEU A 405 67.19 -102.88 40.12
CA LEU A 405 67.37 -104.21 39.52
C LEU A 405 68.83 -104.52 39.13
N GLY A 406 69.65 -103.50 38.86
CA GLY A 406 71.05 -103.70 38.45
C GLY A 406 72.00 -104.23 39.55
N TRP A 407 71.65 -104.07 40.83
CA TRP A 407 72.51 -104.47 41.96
C TRP A 407 72.34 -105.93 42.41
N MET A 408 71.36 -106.67 41.88
CA MET A 408 71.05 -108.03 42.33
C MET A 408 71.60 -109.16 41.42
N GLN A 409 72.45 -108.83 40.43
CA GLN A 409 72.91 -109.81 39.42
C GLN A 409 74.42 -109.78 39.12
N LYS A 410 75.23 -109.23 40.03
CA LYS A 410 76.70 -109.44 40.09
C LYS A 410 77.18 -109.61 41.53
N PHE A 411 76.96 -110.81 42.05
CA PHE A 411 78.00 -111.53 42.79
C PHE A 411 78.87 -112.28 41.76
#